data_AF-A0A2E6H820-F1
#
_entry.id   AF-A0A2E6H820-F1
#
_cell.length_a   1.000
_cell.length_b   1.000
_cell.length_c   1.000
_cell.angle_alpha   90.00
_cell.angle_beta   90.00
_cell.angle_gamma   90.00
#
_symmetry.space_group_name_H-M   'P 1'
#
loop_
_entity.id
_entity.type
_entity.pdbx_description
1 polymer ?
#
loop_
_entity_poly.entity_id
_entity_poly.type
_entity_poly.pdbx_seq_one_letter_code
_entity_poly.pdbx_strand_id
1 'polypeptide(L)'
;MKRSPPNATRLDEDWRPLEDYQVSFPALDLDTEFIKFQEYYINLTTKKAYKINWNLTWKKWLLNADKWQKEELANKRPATQTGDDQREALNRALNAVQNGKICRVLN
;
A
#
# COMPACT_ATOMS: atom_id res chain seq x y z
N MET A 1 -7.62 -0.45 -37.86
CA MET A 1 -8.07 0.09 -36.56
C MET A 1 -8.82 -0.99 -35.79
N LYS A 2 -8.31 -1.48 -34.65
CA LYS A 2 -9.02 -2.46 -33.82
C LYS A 2 -10.24 -1.76 -33.19
N ARG A 3 -11.46 -2.05 -33.65
CA ARG A 3 -12.71 -1.55 -33.04
C ARG A 3 -12.81 -2.03 -31.60
N SER A 4 -13.50 -1.28 -30.74
CA SER A 4 -13.90 -1.80 -29.42
C SER A 4 -14.85 -2.97 -29.63
N PRO A 5 -14.82 -4.00 -28.77
CA PRO A 5 -15.79 -5.09 -28.86
C PRO A 5 -17.22 -4.52 -28.77
N PRO A 6 -18.19 -5.10 -29.49
CA PRO A 6 -19.51 -4.50 -29.70
C PRO A 6 -20.33 -4.25 -28.43
N ASN A 7 -19.93 -4.82 -27.29
CA ASN A 7 -20.65 -4.76 -26.02
C ASN A 7 -19.90 -3.97 -24.92
N ALA A 8 -18.88 -3.18 -25.28
CA ALA A 8 -18.17 -2.37 -24.30
C ALA A 8 -18.91 -1.05 -24.05
N THR A 9 -19.31 -0.80 -22.81
CA THR A 9 -20.01 0.41 -22.39
C THR A 9 -19.07 1.32 -21.60
N ARG A 10 -19.45 2.60 -21.50
CA ARG A 10 -18.85 3.51 -20.52
C ARG A 10 -19.36 3.20 -19.12
N LEU A 11 -18.64 3.69 -18.12
CA LEU A 11 -19.06 3.60 -16.74
C LEU A 11 -20.26 4.54 -16.56
N ASP A 12 -21.32 4.01 -15.97
CA ASP A 12 -22.51 4.78 -15.63
C ASP A 12 -22.27 5.55 -14.32
N GLU A 13 -22.82 6.76 -14.19
CA GLU A 13 -22.62 7.60 -12.99
C GLU A 13 -23.28 6.99 -11.75
N ASP A 14 -24.39 6.28 -11.95
CA ASP A 14 -25.13 5.56 -10.92
C ASP A 14 -24.65 4.11 -10.75
N TRP A 15 -23.60 3.70 -11.48
CA TRP A 15 -23.06 2.36 -11.36
C TRP A 15 -22.61 2.07 -9.93
N ARG A 16 -22.93 0.87 -9.44
CA ARG A 16 -22.48 0.34 -8.15
C ARG A 16 -22.02 -1.11 -8.32
N PRO A 17 -21.02 -1.55 -7.55
CA PRO A 17 -20.66 -2.96 -7.50
C PRO A 17 -21.82 -3.79 -6.95
N LEU A 18 -22.08 -4.94 -7.58
CA LEU A 18 -23.18 -5.83 -7.17
C LEU A 18 -22.86 -6.65 -5.92
N GLU A 19 -21.58 -6.91 -5.68
CA GLU A 19 -21.11 -7.75 -4.57
C GLU A 19 -20.54 -6.88 -3.46
N ASP A 20 -20.75 -7.33 -2.23
CA ASP A 20 -20.06 -6.77 -1.07
C ASP A 20 -18.62 -7.30 -1.02
N TYR A 21 -17.68 -6.42 -1.34
CA TYR A 21 -16.25 -6.76 -1.36
C TYR A 21 -15.57 -6.49 -0.01
N GLN A 22 -16.30 -6.00 1.00
CA GLN A 22 -15.73 -5.58 2.28
C GLN A 22 -15.12 -6.76 3.04
N VAL A 23 -15.75 -7.93 2.92
CA VAL A 23 -15.25 -9.18 3.51
C VAL A 23 -13.95 -9.66 2.85
N SER A 24 -13.78 -9.41 1.55
CA SER A 24 -12.60 -9.90 0.79
C SER A 24 -11.38 -8.99 0.92
N PHE A 25 -11.59 -7.69 1.17
CA PHE A 25 -10.53 -6.69 1.23
C PHE A 25 -10.64 -5.80 2.47
N PRO A 26 -10.48 -6.35 3.69
CA PRO A 26 -10.72 -5.62 4.94
C PRO A 26 -9.71 -4.48 5.20
N ALA A 27 -8.56 -4.49 4.52
CA ALA A 27 -7.53 -3.46 4.66
C ALA A 27 -7.74 -2.24 3.75
N LEU A 28 -8.65 -2.35 2.77
CA LEU A 28 -8.95 -1.28 1.83
C LEU A 28 -10.17 -0.47 2.29
N ASP A 29 -10.06 0.84 2.15
CA ASP A 29 -11.21 1.73 2.26
C ASP A 29 -11.97 1.72 0.92
N LEU A 30 -13.03 0.90 0.86
CA LEU A 30 -13.76 0.66 -0.38
C LEU A 30 -14.45 1.90 -0.93
N ASP A 31 -14.94 2.79 -0.06
CA ASP A 31 -15.55 4.07 -0.47
C ASP A 31 -14.53 4.96 -1.17
N THR A 32 -13.34 5.13 -0.59
CA THR A 32 -12.25 5.90 -1.20
C THR A 32 -11.82 5.29 -2.53
N GLU A 33 -11.64 3.98 -2.59
CA GLU A 33 -11.26 3.30 -3.83
C GLU A 33 -12.34 3.41 -4.91
N PHE A 34 -13.61 3.42 -4.50
CA PHE A 34 -14.75 3.54 -5.41
C PHE A 34 -14.80 4.93 -6.05
N ILE A 35 -14.60 5.98 -5.25
CA ILE A 35 -14.49 7.36 -5.75
C ILE A 35 -13.35 7.46 -6.76
N LYS A 36 -12.14 7.00 -6.41
CA LYS A 36 -10.97 7.02 -7.31
C LYS A 36 -11.26 6.28 -8.62
N PHE A 37 -11.95 5.14 -8.54
CA PHE A 37 -12.32 4.35 -9.70
C PHE A 37 -13.30 5.07 -10.62
N GLN A 38 -14.37 5.67 -10.05
CA GLN A 38 -15.32 6.45 -10.83
C GLN A 38 -14.62 7.63 -11.50
N GLU A 39 -13.88 8.44 -10.74
CA GLU A 39 -13.15 9.59 -11.28
C GLU A 39 -12.18 9.19 -12.39
N TYR A 40 -11.44 8.10 -12.22
CA TYR A 40 -10.50 7.62 -13.23
C TYR A 40 -11.19 7.27 -14.55
N TYR A 41 -12.29 6.52 -14.49
CA TYR A 41 -12.97 6.04 -15.70
C TYR A 41 -13.88 7.08 -16.35
N ILE A 42 -14.50 7.98 -15.56
CA ILE A 42 -15.30 9.10 -16.06
C ILE A 42 -14.41 10.09 -16.82
N ASN A 43 -13.26 10.44 -16.25
CA ASN A 43 -12.31 11.35 -16.90
C ASN A 43 -11.57 10.72 -18.10
N LEU A 44 -11.65 9.40 -18.26
CA LEU A 44 -10.99 8.70 -19.37
C LEU A 44 -11.77 8.89 -20.69
N THR A 45 -11.12 9.52 -21.67
CA THR A 45 -11.69 9.73 -23.03
C THR A 45 -11.20 8.69 -24.05
N THR A 46 -10.24 7.85 -23.66
CA THR A 46 -9.60 6.89 -24.58
C THR A 46 -10.38 5.58 -24.70
N LYS A 47 -9.96 4.71 -25.62
CA LYS A 47 -10.52 3.35 -25.79
C LYS A 47 -10.54 2.54 -24.48
N LYS A 48 -9.66 2.85 -23.52
CA LYS A 48 -9.61 2.18 -22.21
C LYS A 48 -10.81 2.48 -21.31
N ALA A 49 -11.58 3.53 -21.62
CA ALA A 49 -12.78 3.95 -20.90
C ALA A 49 -13.97 3.00 -21.11
N TYR A 50 -13.90 2.15 -22.14
CA TYR A 50 -14.97 1.23 -22.51
C TYR A 50 -14.66 -0.16 -21.97
N LYS A 51 -15.57 -0.71 -21.16
CA LYS A 51 -15.44 -2.05 -20.56
C LYS A 51 -16.71 -2.86 -20.82
N ILE A 52 -16.54 -4.17 -20.97
CA ILE A 52 -17.67 -5.09 -21.15
C ILE A 52 -18.29 -5.44 -19.79
N ASN A 53 -17.46 -5.57 -18.76
CA ASN A 53 -17.91 -5.96 -17.42
C ASN A 53 -17.24 -5.05 -16.38
N TRP A 54 -18.03 -4.14 -15.84
CA TRP A 54 -17.60 -3.18 -14.84
C TRP A 54 -17.31 -3.84 -13.49
N ASN A 55 -18.10 -4.85 -13.07
CA ASN A 55 -17.83 -5.61 -11.84
C ASN A 55 -16.46 -6.30 -11.87
N LEU A 56 -16.12 -6.96 -12.98
CA LEU A 56 -14.79 -7.58 -13.13
C LEU A 56 -13.66 -6.55 -13.18
N THR A 57 -13.94 -5.36 -13.74
CA THR A 57 -12.97 -4.27 -13.78
C THR A 57 -12.73 -3.71 -12.38
N TRP A 58 -13.78 -3.54 -11.59
CA TRP A 58 -13.73 -3.15 -10.20
C TRP A 58 -12.99 -4.18 -9.32
N LYS A 59 -13.31 -5.47 -9.46
CA LYS A 59 -12.57 -6.54 -8.76
C LYS A 59 -11.06 -6.49 -9.05
N LYS A 60 -10.67 -6.26 -10.30
CA LYS A 60 -9.26 -6.10 -10.68
C LYS A 60 -8.63 -4.82 -10.12
N TRP A 61 -9.41 -3.75 -10.02
CA TRP A 61 -8.97 -2.51 -9.37
C TRP A 61 -8.61 -2.78 -7.91
N LEU A 62 -9.52 -3.39 -7.15
CA LEU A 62 -9.29 -3.73 -5.74
C LEU A 62 -8.09 -4.65 -5.54
N LEU A 63 -7.90 -5.66 -6.40
CA LEU A 63 -6.71 -6.53 -6.35
C LEU A 63 -5.40 -5.75 -6.52
N ASN A 64 -5.38 -4.75 -7.40
CA ASN A 64 -4.20 -3.91 -7.59
C ASN A 64 -4.01 -2.93 -6.42
N ALA A 65 -5.10 -2.36 -5.90
CA ALA A 65 -5.06 -1.46 -4.74
C ALA A 65 -4.51 -2.18 -3.50
N ASP A 66 -4.99 -3.39 -3.21
CA ASP A 66 -4.49 -4.24 -2.12
C ASP A 66 -3.01 -4.58 -2.31
N LYS A 67 -2.62 -4.92 -3.54
CA LYS A 67 -1.21 -5.18 -3.87
C LYS A 67 -0.34 -3.95 -3.60
N TRP A 68 -0.73 -2.78 -4.08
CA TRP A 68 0.03 -1.54 -3.86
C TRP A 68 0.11 -1.14 -2.40
N GLN A 69 -0.97 -1.31 -1.63
CA GLN A 69 -0.97 -1.06 -0.20
C GLN A 69 0.04 -1.98 0.52
N LYS A 70 0.05 -3.27 0.18
CA LYS A 70 1.02 -4.24 0.70
C LYS A 70 2.46 -3.92 0.30
N GLU A 71 2.67 -3.51 -0.95
CA GLU A 71 4.00 -3.09 -1.45
C GLU A 71 4.47 -1.80 -0.74
N GLU A 72 3.59 -0.84 -0.51
CA GLU A 72 3.93 0.38 0.22
C GLU A 72 4.29 0.08 1.67
N LEU A 73 3.53 -0.79 2.35
CA LEU A 73 3.86 -1.29 3.68
C LEU A 73 5.22 -2.03 3.70
N ALA A 74 5.50 -2.84 2.67
CA ALA A 74 6.75 -3.58 2.54
C ALA A 74 7.95 -2.67 2.19
N ASN A 75 7.72 -1.55 1.52
CA ASN A 75 8.74 -0.54 1.22
C ASN A 75 8.98 0.40 2.40
N LYS A 76 7.97 0.63 3.26
CA LYS A 76 8.11 1.24 4.59
C LYS A 76 8.78 0.28 5.60
N ARG A 77 9.73 -0.57 5.14
CA ARG A 77 10.68 -1.20 6.07
C ARG A 77 11.28 -0.08 6.92
N PRO A 78 11.32 -0.24 8.26
CA PRO A 78 11.98 0.74 9.10
C PRO A 78 13.39 0.90 8.55
N ALA A 79 13.83 2.15 8.38
CA ALA A 79 15.22 2.45 8.12
C ALA A 79 16.04 1.54 9.04
N THR A 80 16.89 0.69 8.44
CA THR A 80 17.83 -0.16 9.16
C THR A 80 18.37 0.68 10.31
N GLN A 81 18.09 0.29 11.57
CA GLN A 81 18.79 0.88 12.70
C GLN A 81 20.26 0.70 12.38
N THR A 82 20.89 1.80 11.99
CA THR A 82 22.22 1.83 11.44
C THR A 82 23.11 1.17 12.47
N GLY A 83 24.02 0.28 12.06
CA GLY A 83 24.92 -0.40 12.99
C GLY A 83 25.68 0.56 13.93
N ASP A 84 25.72 1.85 13.59
CA ASP A 84 26.17 2.96 14.44
C ASP A 84 25.43 3.07 15.78
N ASP A 85 24.09 3.00 15.84
CA ASP A 85 23.34 3.08 17.11
C ASP A 85 23.64 1.90 18.03
N GLN A 86 23.80 0.69 17.45
CA GLN A 86 24.18 -0.50 18.22
C GLN A 86 25.65 -0.45 18.66
N ARG A 87 26.54 0.12 17.83
CA ARG A 87 27.98 0.26 18.13
C ARG A 87 28.24 1.36 19.15
N GLU A 88 27.47 2.45 19.13
CA GLU A 88 27.49 3.49 20.17
C GLU A 88 26.95 2.96 21.50
N ALA A 89 25.84 2.22 21.49
CA ALA A 89 25.32 1.57 22.69
C ALA A 89 26.31 0.57 23.30
N LEU A 90 26.97 -0.23 22.47
CA LEU A 90 28.02 -1.18 22.91
C LEU A 90 29.25 -0.44 23.45
N ASN A 91 29.71 0.61 22.77
CA ASN A 91 30.83 1.44 23.22
C ASN A 91 30.51 2.16 24.53
N ARG A 92 29.27 2.64 24.72
CA ARG A 92 28.82 3.25 25.97
C ARG A 92 28.79 2.25 27.12
N ALA A 93 28.32 1.02 26.87
CA ALA A 93 28.32 -0.05 27.86
C ALA A 93 29.75 -0.49 28.24
N LEU A 94 30.65 -0.61 27.27
CA LEU A 94 32.06 -0.96 27.51
C LEU A 94 32.79 0.12 28.33
N ASN A 95 32.59 1.40 28.02
CA ASN A 95 33.17 2.51 28.78
C ASN A 95 32.64 2.60 30.22
N ALA A 96 31.37 2.27 30.46
CA ALA A 96 30.81 2.23 31.81
C ALA A 96 31.48 1.15 32.68
N VAL A 97 31.81 -0.02 32.11
CA VAL A 97 32.48 -1.12 32.80
C VAL A 97 33.95 -0.80 33.10
N GLN A 98 34.65 -0.07 32.23
CA GLN A 98 36.03 0.36 32.48
C GLN A 98 36.11 1.44 33.57
N ASN A 99 35.19 2.40 33.60
CA ASN A 99 35.16 3.44 34.63
C ASN A 99 34.70 2.92 36.00
N GLY A 100 33.90 1.84 36.05
CA GLY A 100 33.51 1.19 37.31
C GLY A 100 34.60 0.32 37.97
N LYS A 101 35.69 -0.01 37.26
CA LYS A 101 36.80 -0.82 37.81
C LYS A 101 37.89 0.00 38.49
N ILE A 102 37.91 1.33 38.32
CA ILE A 102 38.93 2.22 38.91
C ILE A 102 38.63 2.55 40.40
N CYS A 103 37.43 2.23 40.92
CA CYS A 103 37.07 2.49 42.31
C CYS A 103 37.40 1.34 43.30
N ARG A 104 38.27 0.38 42.95
CA ARG A 104 38.67 -0.73 43.84
C ARG A 104 40.18 -0.90 44.02
N VAL A 105 40.97 0.18 44.08
CA VAL A 105 42.31 0.11 44.68
C VAL A 105 42.63 1.44 45.34
N LEU A 106 42.22 1.59 46.60
CA LEU A 106 42.80 2.51 47.59
C LEU A 106 42.17 2.13 48.94
N ASN A 107 42.73 1.08 49.55
CA ASN A 107 42.69 0.84 50.98
C ASN A 107 44.11 0.54 51.41
#